data_AF-N8WUJ3-F1
#
_entry.id   AF-N8WUJ3-F1
#
_cell.length_a   1.000
_cell.length_b   1.000
_cell.length_c   1.000
_cell.angle_alpha   90.00
_cell.angle_beta   90.00
_cell.angle_gamma   90.00
#
_symmetry.space_group_name_H-M   'P 1'
#
loop_
_entity.id
_entity.type
_entity.pdbx_description
1 polymer ?
#
loop_
_entity_poly.entity_id
_entity_poly.type
_entity_poly.pdbx_seq_one_letter_code
_entity_poly.pdbx_strand_id
1 'polypeptide(L)'
;MRYKIIDVYQLQNIQRYIAKCLKTQSPQFIVIESDQTLCKELDIIDVDLQASIATWATGERIDLKIIHQSNHIEKFYDFEH
;
A
#
# COMPACT_ATOMS: atom_id res chain seq x y z
N MET A 1 4.95 -7.34 8.20
CA MET A 1 3.86 -6.63 8.93
C MET A 1 2.66 -6.56 8.02
N ARG A 2 1.46 -6.92 8.49
CA ARG A 2 0.32 -7.08 7.59
C ARG A 2 -0.45 -5.79 7.38
N TYR A 3 -0.66 -5.44 6.13
CA TYR A 3 -1.48 -4.33 5.69
C TYR A 3 -2.60 -4.86 4.78
N LYS A 4 -3.77 -4.24 4.83
CA LYS A 4 -4.90 -4.56 3.98
C LYS A 4 -5.08 -3.45 2.95
N ILE A 5 -5.27 -3.80 1.69
CA ILE A 5 -5.55 -2.80 0.66
C ILE A 5 -6.95 -2.20 0.94
N ILE A 6 -7.02 -0.89 1.10
CA ILE A 6 -8.27 -0.16 1.37
C ILE A 6 -8.64 0.79 0.25
N ASP A 7 -7.70 1.14 -0.63
CA ASP A 7 -7.98 1.98 -1.79
C ASP A 7 -6.99 1.79 -2.93
N VAL A 8 -7.40 2.16 -4.13
CA VAL A 8 -6.57 2.13 -5.35
C VAL A 8 -6.83 3.38 -6.17
N TYR A 9 -5.77 3.95 -6.72
CA TYR A 9 -5.84 5.10 -7.61
C TYR A 9 -4.75 4.99 -8.68
N GLN A 10 -4.92 5.73 -9.78
CA GLN A 10 -3.91 5.83 -10.82
C GLN A 10 -3.25 7.21 -10.77
N LEU A 11 -1.93 7.22 -10.88
CA LEU A 11 -1.16 8.44 -11.10
C LEU A 11 -0.15 8.20 -12.22
N GLN A 12 -0.13 9.08 -13.23
CA GLN A 12 0.82 8.99 -14.36
C GLN A 12 0.82 7.61 -15.04
N ASN A 13 -0.37 7.00 -15.18
CA ASN A 13 -0.59 5.63 -15.69
C ASN A 13 -0.04 4.49 -14.81
N ILE A 14 0.42 4.77 -13.59
CA ILE A 14 0.88 3.75 -12.63
C ILE A 14 -0.23 3.53 -11.60
N GLN A 15 -0.54 2.26 -11.31
CA GLN A 15 -1.48 1.91 -10.25
C GLN A 15 -0.81 2.02 -8.88
N ARG A 16 -1.48 2.72 -7.98
CA ARG A 16 -1.07 2.92 -6.59
C ARG A 16 -2.13 2.39 -5.66
N TYR A 17 -1.68 1.76 -4.59
CA TYR A 17 -2.55 1.13 -3.61
C TYR A 17 -2.29 1.73 -2.24
N ILE A 18 -3.36 2.13 -1.58
CA ILE A 18 -3.34 2.55 -0.19
C ILE A 18 -3.64 1.32 0.66
N ALA A 19 -2.70 0.96 1.53
CA ALA A 19 -2.85 -0.16 2.43
C ALA A 19 -2.87 0.32 3.88
N LYS A 20 -3.82 -0.18 4.66
CA LYS A 20 -3.96 0.12 6.09
C LYS A 20 -3.35 -0.99 6.91
N CYS A 21 -2.59 -0.63 7.94
CA CYS A 21 -2.02 -1.60 8.84
C CYS A 21 -3.09 -2.32 9.66
N LEU A 22 -2.91 -3.63 9.87
CA LEU A 22 -3.76 -4.42 10.75
C LEU A 22 -3.36 -4.32 12.24
N LYS A 23 -2.22 -3.69 12.56
CA LYS A 23 -1.79 -3.43 13.94
C LYS A 23 -1.71 -1.92 14.21
N THR A 24 -1.86 -1.55 15.48
CA THR A 24 -1.89 -0.16 15.95
C THR A 24 -0.52 0.49 16.18
N GLN A 25 0.55 -0.30 16.38
CA GLN A 25 1.87 0.20 16.81
C GLN A 25 2.81 0.59 15.65
N SER A 26 2.32 0.78 14.43
CA SER A 26 3.18 1.19 13.31
C SER A 26 2.41 2.08 12.33
N PRO A 27 3.07 2.64 11.29
CA PRO A 27 2.44 3.51 10.32
C PRO A 27 1.12 2.91 9.87
N GLN A 28 0.03 3.62 10.17
CA GLN A 28 -1.32 3.12 9.92
C GLN A 28 -1.60 2.98 8.44
N PHE A 29 -0.92 3.76 7.59
CA PHE A 29 -1.14 3.78 6.15
C PHE A 29 0.18 3.74 5.42
N ILE A 30 0.21 2.98 4.33
CA ILE A 30 1.29 2.98 3.36
C ILE A 30 0.74 3.09 1.95
N VAL A 31 1.57 3.58 1.04
CA VAL A 31 1.28 3.59 -0.39
C VAL A 31 2.33 2.75 -1.10
N ILE A 32 1.87 1.82 -1.94
CA ILE A 32 2.72 1.00 -2.81
C ILE A 32 2.34 1.23 -4.28
N GLU A 33 3.33 1.13 -5.15
CA GLU A 33 3.15 1.08 -6.60
C GLU A 33 3.23 -0.37 -7.06
N SER A 34 2.34 -0.76 -7.96
CA SER A 34 2.31 -2.11 -8.52
C SER A 34 1.71 -2.10 -9.91
N ASP A 35 2.35 -2.81 -10.83
CA ASP A 35 1.75 -3.14 -12.12
C ASP A 35 0.77 -4.32 -12.01
N GLN A 36 0.82 -5.05 -10.90
CA GLN A 36 -0.12 -6.13 -10.60
C GLN A 36 -1.39 -5.55 -9.99
N THR A 37 -2.54 -6.05 -10.46
CA THR A 37 -3.85 -5.67 -9.91
C THR A 37 -4.06 -6.32 -8.54
N LEU A 38 -3.98 -5.51 -7.48
CA LEU A 38 -4.34 -5.92 -6.13
C LEU A 38 -5.82 -5.62 -5.84
N CYS A 39 -6.50 -6.55 -5.18
CA CYS A 39 -7.91 -6.45 -4.84
C CYS A 39 -8.13 -5.66 -3.55
N LYS A 40 -8.86 -4.55 -3.66
CA LYS A 40 -9.34 -3.77 -2.52
C LYS A 40 -10.15 -4.65 -1.55
N GLU A 41 -9.93 -4.45 -0.25
CA GLU A 41 -10.61 -5.13 0.85
C GLU A 41 -10.47 -6.66 0.91
N LEU A 42 -9.74 -7.27 -0.04
CA LEU A 42 -9.46 -8.71 -0.09
C LEU A 42 -7.98 -9.00 0.13
N ASP A 43 -7.12 -8.22 -0.51
CA ASP A 43 -5.69 -8.48 -0.46
C ASP A 43 -5.07 -7.98 0.84
N ILE A 44 -4.31 -8.88 1.45
CA ILE A 44 -3.43 -8.59 2.57
C ILE A 44 -2.01 -8.70 2.04
N ILE A 45 -1.23 -7.65 2.29
CA ILE A 45 0.18 -7.58 1.96
C ILE A 45 1.05 -7.69 3.21
N ASP A 46 2.13 -8.44 3.11
CA ASP A 46 3.17 -8.48 4.14
C ASP A 46 4.30 -7.52 3.80
N VAL A 47 4.56 -6.62 4.73
CA VAL A 47 5.43 -5.46 4.55
C VAL A 47 6.63 -5.56 5.49
N ASP A 48 7.82 -5.43 4.94
CA ASP A 48 9.03 -5.18 5.69
C ASP A 48 9.22 -3.66 5.80
N LEU A 49 8.96 -3.11 6.99
CA LEU A 49 9.12 -1.68 7.25
C LEU A 49 10.58 -1.25 7.30
N GLN A 50 11.50 -2.15 7.69
CA GLN A 50 12.94 -1.83 7.72
C GLN A 50 13.49 -1.70 6.31
N ALA A 51 13.08 -2.60 5.42
CA ALA A 51 13.44 -2.55 4.01
C ALA A 51 12.57 -1.57 3.19
N SER A 52 11.45 -1.10 3.74
CA SER A 52 10.43 -0.30 3.04
C SER A 52 9.89 -0.98 1.77
N ILE A 53 9.61 -2.29 1.87
CA ILE A 53 9.18 -3.14 0.76
C ILE A 53 7.96 -3.97 1.18
N ALA A 54 6.97 -4.11 0.29
CA ALA A 54 5.95 -5.14 0.38
C ALA A 54 6.46 -6.42 -0.30
N THR A 55 6.50 -7.48 0.51
CA THR A 55 7.20 -8.74 0.22
C THR A 55 6.27 -9.88 -0.21
N TRP A 56 5.00 -9.84 0.21
CA TRP A 56 3.99 -10.81 -0.19
C TRP A 56 2.62 -10.15 -0.33
N ALA A 57 1.80 -10.65 -1.25
CA ALA A 57 0.38 -10.35 -1.40
C ALA A 57 -0.34 -11.68 -1.61
N THR A 58 -1.41 -11.94 -0.86
CA THR A 58 -2.30 -13.13 -1.06
C THR A 58 -1.58 -14.49 -1.18
N GLY A 59 -0.41 -14.65 -0.56
CA GLY A 59 0.36 -15.90 -0.61
C GLY A 59 1.33 -16.00 -1.79
N GLU A 60 1.44 -14.95 -2.60
CA GLU A 60 2.44 -14.79 -3.66
C GLU A 60 3.53 -13.82 -3.22
N ARG A 61 4.78 -14.11 -3.58
CA ARG A 61 5.91 -13.25 -3.27
C ARG A 61 5.90 -12.07 -4.25
N ILE A 62 5.90 -10.87 -3.70
CA ILE A 62 5.99 -9.61 -4.44
C ILE A 62 7.23 -8.85 -3.98
N ASP A 63 7.71 -7.92 -4.79
CA ASP A 63 8.82 -7.03 -4.43
C ASP A 63 8.44 -5.60 -4.81
N LEU A 64 7.50 -5.04 -4.05
CA LEU A 64 6.94 -3.71 -4.33
C LEU A 64 7.50 -2.69 -3.35
N LYS A 65 7.96 -1.56 -3.88
CA LYS A 65 8.50 -0.49 -3.05
C LYS A 65 7.38 0.29 -2.38
N ILE A 66 7.56 0.61 -1.09
CA ILE A 66 6.71 1.56 -0.39
C ILE A 66 7.17 2.98 -0.75
N ILE A 67 6.27 3.78 -1.31
CA ILE A 67 6.57 5.16 -1.70
C ILE A 67 6.17 6.19 -0.63
N HIS A 68 5.29 5.82 0.30
CA HIS A 68 4.87 6.70 1.39
C HIS A 68 4.40 5.92 2.63
N GLN A 69 4.60 6.49 3.83
CA GLN A 69 4.19 5.93 5.13
C GLN A 69 3.65 7.05 6.03
N SER A 70 2.46 6.88 6.62
CA SER A 70 1.84 7.88 7.51
C SER A 70 0.93 7.25 8.58
N ASN A 71 0.70 7.98 9.67
CA ASN A 71 -0.29 7.64 10.70
C ASN A 71 -1.68 8.23 10.42
N HIS A 72 -1.76 9.14 9.45
CA HIS A 72 -3.00 9.78 9.04
C HIS A 72 -3.23 9.53 7.55
N ILE A 73 -4.48 9.28 7.18
CA ILE A 73 -4.90 9.45 5.79
C ILE A 73 -5.03 10.95 5.58
N GLU A 74 -3.94 11.57 5.16
CA GLU A 74 -4.08 12.79 4.37
C GLU A 74 -4.80 12.33 3.11
N LYS A 75 -5.87 13.01 2.69
CA LYS A 75 -6.46 12.71 1.39
C LYS A 75 -5.36 12.97 0.37
N PHE A 76 -4.65 11.94 -0.05
CA PHE A 76 -3.61 11.99 -1.08
C PHE A 76 -4.20 12.32 -2.47
N TYR A 77 -5.45 12.80 -2.51
CA TYR A 77 -6.17 13.28 -3.66
C TYR A 77 -6.09 14.80 -3.70
N ASP A 78 -4.92 15.31 -4.08
CA ASP A 78 -4.83 16.58 -4.82
C ASP A 78 -4.38 16.23 -6.23
N PHE A 79 -5.35 16.04 -7.12
CA PHE A 79 -5.09 16.07 -8.56
C PHE A 79 -6.20 16.88 -9.21
N GLU A 80 -5.90 18.15 -9.47
CA GLU A 80 -6.26 19.03 -10.61
C GLU A 80 -5.64 20.41 -10.24
N HIS A 81 -4.67 21.03 -10.93
CA HIS A 81 -4.26 21.09 -12.34
C HIS A 81 -2.75 21.38 -12.45
#